data_AF-A0A835AF93-F1
#
_entry.id   AF-A0A835AF93-F1
#
_cell.length_a   1.000
_cell.length_b   1.000
_cell.length_c   1.000
_cell.angle_alpha   90.00
_cell.angle_beta   90.00
_cell.angle_gamma   90.00
#
_symmetry.space_group_name_H-M   'P 1'
#
loop_
_entity.id
_entity.type
_entity.pdbx_description
1 polymer ?
#
loop_
_entity_poly.entity_id
_entity_poly.type
_entity_poly.pdbx_seq_one_letter_code
_entity_poly.pdbx_strand_id
1 'polypeptide(L)'
;MDRFDKEGQPSQLAPIDFFVSTVDPLKEPPLVTANTVLSILAVDYPVDKVSCYVSDDGAAMLTFEALSETSEFAKKWVPFCKRYNIEPRAPEWYFQQKIDYLKIRWLQALLGRGEQ
;
A
#
# COMPACT_ATOMS: atom_id res chain seq x y z
N MET A 1 0.07 9.03 -16.26
CA MET A 1 -0.87 7.89 -16.34
C MET A 1 -1.90 8.06 -17.46
N ASP A 2 -2.28 9.31 -17.76
CA ASP A 2 -3.44 9.70 -18.60
C ASP A 2 -3.51 9.13 -20.03
N ARG A 3 -2.39 8.67 -20.61
CA ARG A 3 -2.42 8.10 -21.96
C ARG A 3 -3.08 6.72 -22.00
N PHE A 4 -2.92 5.94 -20.93
CA PHE A 4 -3.40 4.56 -20.82
C PHE A 4 -4.56 4.40 -19.84
N ASP A 5 -4.81 5.41 -19.00
CA ASP A 5 -5.88 5.43 -18.02
C ASP A 5 -6.79 6.62 -18.30
N LYS A 6 -7.71 6.43 -19.27
CA LYS A 6 -8.64 7.46 -19.73
C LYS A 6 -9.96 7.34 -18.97
N GLU A 7 -10.47 8.46 -18.46
CA GLU A 7 -11.76 8.50 -17.79
C GLU A 7 -12.89 7.93 -18.67
N GLY A 8 -13.66 6.99 -18.12
CA GLY A 8 -14.77 6.33 -18.81
C GLY A 8 -14.39 5.18 -19.74
N GLN A 9 -13.10 4.85 -19.91
CA GLN A 9 -12.65 3.67 -20.65
C GLN A 9 -11.98 2.67 -19.71
N PRO A 10 -12.04 1.35 -19.99
CA PRO A 10 -11.26 0.38 -19.25
C PRO A 10 -9.78 0.72 -19.39
N SER A 11 -9.08 0.69 -18.26
CA SER A 11 -7.65 0.96 -18.20
C SER A 11 -6.90 0.10 -19.23
N GLN A 12 -5.90 0.65 -19.90
CA GLN A 12 -5.02 -0.07 -20.84
C GLN A 12 -3.67 -0.46 -20.21
N LEU A 13 -3.53 -0.22 -18.91
CA LEU A 13 -2.37 -0.63 -18.13
C LEU A 13 -2.19 -2.17 -18.12
N ALA A 14 -0.97 -2.67 -18.04
CA ALA A 14 -0.73 -4.12 -17.98
C ALA A 14 -1.03 -4.67 -16.58
N PRO A 15 -1.48 -5.92 -16.42
CA PRO A 15 -1.50 -6.57 -15.12
C PRO A 15 -0.08 -6.64 -14.50
N ILE A 16 0.02 -6.45 -13.20
CA ILE A 16 1.26 -6.52 -12.42
C ILE A 16 1.04 -7.48 -11.26
N ASP A 17 1.92 -8.48 -11.17
CA ASP A 17 1.96 -9.43 -10.07
C ASP A 17 3.18 -9.14 -9.20
N PHE A 18 2.95 -8.86 -7.92
CA PHE A 18 3.99 -8.72 -6.91
C PHE A 18 4.19 -10.04 -6.21
N PHE A 19 5.44 -10.46 -6.06
CA PHE A 19 5.80 -11.66 -5.31
C PHE A 19 6.67 -11.28 -4.12
N VAL A 20 6.24 -11.67 -2.93
CA VAL A 20 6.94 -11.45 -1.66
C VAL A 20 7.27 -12.81 -1.06
N SER A 21 8.55 -13.10 -0.85
CA SER A 21 9.01 -14.32 -0.20
C SER A 21 9.55 -14.01 1.19
N THR A 22 9.21 -14.83 2.18
CA THR A 22 9.81 -14.81 3.52
C THR A 22 10.16 -16.23 3.94
N VAL A 23 11.22 -16.38 4.74
CA VAL A 23 11.76 -17.70 5.10
C VAL A 23 11.76 -17.94 6.61
N ASP A 24 12.03 -16.92 7.42
CA ASP A 24 12.20 -17.10 8.86
C ASP A 24 11.66 -15.88 9.62
N PRO A 25 10.52 -16.02 10.35
CA PRO A 25 9.90 -14.91 11.06
C PRO A 25 10.75 -14.38 12.22
N LEU A 26 11.78 -15.09 12.66
CA LEU A 26 12.72 -14.62 13.69
C LEU A 26 13.81 -13.73 13.10
N LYS A 27 14.17 -13.93 11.83
CA LYS A 27 15.12 -13.05 11.11
C LYS A 27 14.41 -11.87 10.46
N GLU A 28 13.21 -12.12 9.94
CA GLU A 28 12.36 -11.14 9.29
C GLU A 28 11.06 -11.01 10.09
N PRO A 29 10.95 -10.00 10.98
CA PRO A 29 9.75 -9.85 11.78
C PRO A 29 8.51 -9.77 10.88
N PRO A 30 7.44 -10.54 11.16
CA PRO A 30 6.23 -10.56 10.32
C PRO A 30 5.62 -9.17 10.08
N LEU A 31 5.85 -8.22 10.99
CA LEU A 31 5.43 -6.84 10.86
C LEU A 31 6.11 -6.13 9.66
N VAL A 32 7.37 -6.43 9.36
CA VAL A 32 8.09 -5.86 8.21
C VAL A 32 7.48 -6.39 6.90
N THR A 33 7.20 -7.69 6.85
CA THR A 33 6.51 -8.33 5.73
C THR A 33 5.10 -7.73 5.55
N ALA A 34 4.35 -7.56 6.63
CA ALA A 34 3.04 -6.92 6.62
C ALA A 34 3.07 -5.47 6.09
N ASN A 35 4.02 -4.66 6.53
CA ASN A 35 4.20 -3.29 6.03
C ASN A 35 4.46 -3.26 4.53
N THR A 36 5.29 -4.19 4.04
CA THR A 36 5.62 -4.32 2.61
C THR A 36 4.37 -4.69 1.82
N VAL A 37 3.62 -5.70 2.25
CA VAL A 37 2.35 -6.11 1.63
C VAL A 37 1.34 -4.97 1.60
N LEU A 38 1.18 -4.25 2.72
CA LEU A 38 0.25 -3.10 2.79
C LEU A 38 0.66 -1.97 1.85
N SER A 39 1.95 -1.71 1.71
CA SER A 39 2.46 -0.72 0.76
C SER A 39 2.19 -1.13 -0.68
N ILE A 40 2.33 -2.42 -1.02
CA ILE A 40 2.00 -2.97 -2.35
C ILE A 40 0.50 -2.86 -2.63
N LEU A 41 -0.36 -3.23 -1.68
CA LEU A 41 -1.81 -3.16 -1.86
C LEU A 41 -2.33 -1.72 -1.97
N ALA A 42 -1.59 -0.74 -1.44
CA ALA A 42 -1.94 0.68 -1.48
C ALA A 42 -1.38 1.43 -2.70
N VAL A 43 -0.71 0.76 -3.65
CA VAL A 43 -0.16 1.40 -4.85
C VAL A 43 -1.25 2.10 -5.69
N ASP A 44 -0.83 3.17 -6.35
CA ASP A 44 -1.68 3.93 -7.25
C ASP A 44 -1.77 3.25 -8.62
N TYR A 45 -2.52 2.15 -8.67
CA TYR A 45 -2.78 1.35 -9.85
C TYR A 45 -4.21 0.78 -9.80
N PRO A 46 -4.81 0.46 -10.97
CA PRO A 46 -6.12 -0.19 -11.02
C PRO A 46 -6.14 -1.49 -10.21
N VAL A 47 -7.16 -1.63 -9.35
CA VAL A 47 -7.29 -2.75 -8.40
C VAL A 47 -7.47 -4.10 -9.08
N ASP A 48 -8.01 -4.10 -10.31
CA ASP A 48 -8.18 -5.27 -11.15
C ASP A 48 -6.87 -5.74 -11.82
N LYS A 49 -5.79 -4.98 -11.65
CA LYS A 49 -4.51 -5.22 -12.31
C LYS A 49 -3.32 -5.36 -11.37
N VAL A 50 -3.56 -5.33 -10.07
CA VAL A 50 -2.54 -5.60 -9.06
C VAL A 50 -2.88 -6.87 -8.34
N SER A 51 -2.01 -7.87 -8.46
CA SER A 51 -2.03 -9.06 -7.61
C SER A 51 -0.82 -9.04 -6.69
N CYS A 52 -0.99 -9.48 -5.45
CA CYS A 52 0.11 -9.67 -4.50
C CYS A 52 0.10 -11.12 -4.01
N TYR A 53 1.21 -11.81 -4.21
CA TYR A 53 1.44 -13.18 -3.78
C TYR A 53 2.50 -13.19 -2.69
N VAL A 54 2.23 -13.92 -1.61
CA VAL A 54 3.17 -14.09 -0.50
C VAL A 54 3.52 -15.56 -0.37
N SER A 55 4.81 -15.89 -0.46
CA SER A 55 5.37 -17.22 -0.21
C SER A 55 6.04 -17.23 1.15
N ASP A 56 5.60 -18.13 2.03
CA ASP A 56 6.24 -18.40 3.32
C ASP A 56 6.97 -19.75 3.24
N ASP A 57 8.28 -19.69 2.99
CA ASP A 57 9.13 -20.87 2.88
C ASP A 57 9.47 -21.45 4.28
N GLY A 58 9.25 -20.66 5.35
CA GLY A 58 9.40 -21.10 6.74
C GLY A 58 8.23 -21.91 7.27
N ALA A 59 7.10 -21.89 6.57
CA ALA A 59 5.83 -22.52 6.96
C ALA A 59 5.44 -22.22 8.41
N ALA A 60 5.69 -21.00 8.87
CA ALA A 60 5.52 -20.62 10.26
C ALA A 60 4.10 -20.11 10.51
N MET A 61 3.40 -20.70 11.49
CA MET A 61 2.04 -20.30 11.86
C MET A 61 1.94 -18.82 12.21
N LEU A 62 2.98 -18.24 12.81
CA LEU A 62 3.05 -16.83 13.15
C LEU A 62 2.95 -15.92 11.91
N THR A 63 3.61 -16.30 10.81
CA THR A 63 3.56 -15.54 9.55
C THR A 63 2.13 -15.57 8.98
N PHE A 64 1.47 -16.72 9.04
CA PHE A 64 0.09 -16.88 8.60
C PHE A 64 -0.89 -16.00 9.40
N GLU A 65 -0.82 -16.04 10.74
CA GLU A 65 -1.67 -15.21 11.59
C GLU A 65 -1.43 -13.70 11.36
N ALA A 66 -0.17 -13.29 11.25
CA ALA A 66 0.19 -11.90 10.97
C ALA A 66 -0.36 -11.43 9.61
N LEU A 67 -0.27 -12.26 8.56
CA LEU A 67 -0.83 -11.93 7.25
C LEU A 67 -2.36 -11.91 7.25
N SER A 68 -3.01 -12.79 8.02
CA SER A 68 -4.47 -12.78 8.20
C SER A 68 -4.94 -11.45 8.80
N GLU A 69 -4.33 -11.00 9.90
CA GLU A 69 -4.64 -9.70 10.51
C GLU A 69 -4.28 -8.52 9.58
N THR A 70 -3.18 -8.64 8.84
CA THR A 70 -2.78 -7.65 7.82
C THR A 70 -3.84 -7.49 6.75
N SER A 71 -4.50 -8.58 6.33
CA SER A 71 -5.56 -8.52 5.33
C SER A 71 -6.78 -7.75 5.81
N GLU A 72 -7.17 -7.90 7.08
CA GLU A 72 -8.26 -7.14 7.69
C GLU A 72 -7.90 -5.66 7.86
N PHE A 73 -6.65 -5.37 8.23
CA PHE A 73 -6.16 -4.01 8.29
C PHE A 73 -6.08 -3.34 6.91
N ALA A 74 -5.69 -4.06 5.87
CA ALA A 74 -5.59 -3.56 4.50
C ALA A 74 -6.92 -2.99 3.99
N LYS A 75 -8.06 -3.61 4.36
CA LYS A 75 -9.41 -3.12 4.01
C LYS A 75 -9.67 -1.70 4.52
N LYS A 76 -9.05 -1.30 5.63
CA LYS A 76 -9.15 0.06 6.20
C LYS A 76 -8.04 0.97 5.67
N TRP A 77 -6.83 0.45 5.58
CA TRP A 77 -5.63 1.22 5.19
C TRP A 77 -5.60 1.61 3.72
N VAL A 78 -5.97 0.71 2.80
CA VAL A 78 -5.91 0.97 1.35
C VAL A 78 -6.85 2.11 0.93
N PRO A 79 -8.15 2.12 1.33
CA PRO A 79 -9.02 3.26 1.02
C PRO A 79 -8.54 4.57 1.66
N PHE A 80 -7.97 4.50 2.87
CA PHE A 80 -7.39 5.67 3.53
C PHE A 80 -6.20 6.23 2.74
N CYS A 81 -5.27 5.38 2.30
CA CYS A 81 -4.12 5.78 1.50
C CYS A 81 -4.54 6.45 0.20
N LYS A 82 -5.47 5.82 -0.54
CA LYS A 82 -5.94 6.33 -1.84
C LYS A 82 -6.74 7.63 -1.69
N ARG A 83 -7.59 7.74 -0.66
CA ARG A 83 -8.42 8.94 -0.43
C ARG A 83 -7.59 10.17 -0.06
N TYR A 84 -6.56 9.99 0.75
CA TYR A 84 -5.76 11.11 1.27
C TYR A 84 -4.42 11.26 0.55
N ASN A 85 -4.15 10.42 -0.46
CA ASN A 85 -2.91 10.38 -1.23
C ASN A 85 -1.66 10.51 -0.34
N ILE A 86 -1.62 9.71 0.74
CA ILE A 86 -0.53 9.77 1.72
C ILE A 86 0.70 9.05 1.21
N GLU A 87 1.86 9.58 1.57
CA GLU A 87 3.15 8.94 1.36
C GLU A 87 4.02 9.12 2.62
N PRO A 88 4.78 8.09 3.04
CA PRO A 88 4.87 6.75 2.45
C PRO A 88 3.62 5.88 2.73
N ARG A 89 3.38 4.88 1.89
CA ARG A 89 2.21 3.98 2.00
C ARG A 89 2.40 2.83 3.01
N ALA A 90 3.63 2.60 3.46
CA ALA A 90 3.91 1.68 4.55
C ALA A 90 3.52 2.34 5.88
N PRO A 91 2.57 1.76 6.65
CA PRO A 91 1.99 2.42 7.82
C PRO A 91 3.01 2.69 8.93
N GLU A 92 3.91 1.74 9.22
CA GLU A 92 4.96 1.96 10.23
C GLU A 92 5.83 3.17 9.87
N TRP A 93 6.28 3.23 8.62
CA TRP A 93 7.11 4.33 8.14
C TRP A 93 6.33 5.64 8.10
N TYR A 94 5.05 5.60 7.71
CA TYR A 94 4.18 6.76 7.70
C TYR A 94 4.07 7.36 9.10
N PHE A 95 3.73 6.56 10.12
CA PHE A 95 3.52 7.05 11.48
C PHE A 95 4.82 7.37 12.24
N GLN A 96 5.95 6.81 11.84
CA GLN A 96 7.26 7.11 12.45
C GLN A 96 7.84 8.45 11.98
N GLN A 97 7.25 9.11 10.98
CA GLN A 97 7.73 10.43 10.56
C GLN A 97 7.48 11.47 11.66
N LYS A 98 8.52 12.20 12.03
CA LYS A 98 8.43 13.38 12.93
C LYS A 98 7.96 14.63 12.17
N ILE A 99 6.96 14.48 11.31
CA ILE A 99 6.44 15.55 10.46
C ILE A 99 5.05 15.96 10.97
N ASP A 100 4.76 17.26 10.92
CA ASP A 100 3.42 17.76 11.18
C ASP A 100 2.50 17.40 10.00
N TYR A 101 1.78 16.28 10.12
CA TYR A 101 0.86 15.76 9.10
C TYR A 101 -0.23 16.77 8.71
N LEU A 102 -0.58 17.70 9.61
CA LEU A 102 -1.57 18.74 9.31
C LEU A 102 -0.98 19.78 8.36
N LYS A 103 0.31 20.11 8.49
CA LYS A 103 0.97 21.13 7.66
C LYS A 103 1.10 20.70 6.19
N ILE A 104 1.38 19.43 5.92
CA ILE A 104 1.41 18.88 4.55
C ILE A 104 0.02 18.93 3.91
N ARG A 105 -1.04 18.61 4.69
CA ARG A 105 -2.42 18.68 4.22
C ARG A 105 -2.82 20.08 3.79
N TRP A 106 -2.44 21.09 4.56
CA TRP A 106 -2.70 22.50 4.20
C TRP A 106 -1.95 22.90 2.93
N LEU A 107 -0.70 22.45 2.74
CA LEU A 107 0.08 22.72 1.54
C LEU A 107 -0.52 22.05 0.28
N GLN A 108 -0.94 20.78 0.36
CA GLN A 108 -1.65 20.11 -0.73
C GLN A 108 -3.00 20.77 -1.05
N ALA A 109 -3.76 21.17 -0.03
CA ALA A 109 -5.04 21.88 -0.21
C ALA A 109 -4.88 23.33 -0.72
N LEU A 110 -3.71 23.95 -0.56
CA LEU A 110 -3.39 25.26 -1.13
C LEU A 110 -2.92 25.13 -2.59
N LEU A 111 -2.11 24.13 -2.90
CA LEU A 111 -1.67 23.84 -4.28
C LEU A 111 -2.84 23.41 -5.17
N GLY A 112 -3.80 22.63 -4.66
CA GLY A 112 -5.00 22.22 -5.39
C GLY A 112 -6.07 23.32 -5.55
N ARG A 113 -5.86 24.54 -5.02
CA ARG A 113 -6.77 25.69 -5.17
C ARG A 113 -6.27 26.74 -6.19
N GLY A 114 -5.13 26.51 -6.83
CA GLY A 114 -4.56 27.41 -7.85
C GLY A 114 -5.01 27.15 -9.28
N GLU A 115 -5.82 26.11 -9.55
CA GLU A 115 -6.29 25.72 -10.89
C GLU A 115 -7.83 25.75 -11.00
N GLN A 116 -8.46 26.83 -10.54
CA GLN A 116 -9.83 27.19 -10.93
C GLN A 116 -9.91 28.66 -11.32
#